data_AF-A0A7C0ULZ8-F1
#
_entry.id   AF-A0A7C0ULZ8-F1
#
_cell.length_a   1.000
_cell.length_b   1.000
_cell.length_c   1.000
_cell.angle_alpha   90.00
_cell.angle_beta   90.00
_cell.angle_gamma   90.00
#
_symmetry.space_group_name_H-M   'P 1'
#
loop_
_entity.id
_entity.type
_entity.pdbx_description
1 polymer ?
#
loop_
_entity_poly.entity_id
_entity_poly.type
_entity_poly.pdbx_seq_one_letter_code
_entity_poly.pdbx_strand_id
1 'polypeptide(L)'
;MDGIYDILNFMTGDNLFTHQLPRASDECKPHLLEQHPQLNDVDASGVTSENWQKWLDQQVARFGEKLSVRPIPEGRHEFRNPLDEATEMMGSTDKVIPIVI
;
A
#
# COMPACT_ATOMS: atom_id res chain seq x y z
N MET A 1 1.49 -12.55 5.12
CA MET A 1 0.86 -11.64 4.12
C MET A 1 1.64 -10.32 4.19
N ASP A 2 2.96 -10.42 4.34
CA ASP A 2 3.72 -9.43 5.13
C ASP A 2 4.38 -8.39 4.23
N GLY A 3 4.67 -8.76 2.97
CA GLY A 3 5.26 -7.85 2.00
C GLY A 3 4.43 -6.59 1.71
N ILE A 4 3.10 -6.63 1.88
CA ILE A 4 2.28 -5.42 1.74
C ILE A 4 2.47 -4.46 2.92
N TYR A 5 2.65 -4.99 4.13
CA TYR A 5 3.02 -4.16 5.29
C TYR A 5 4.42 -3.61 5.11
N ASP A 6 5.37 -4.44 4.66
CA ASP A 6 6.77 -4.03 4.49
C ASP A 6 6.89 -2.84 3.54
N ILE A 7 6.27 -2.91 2.35
CA ILE A 7 6.35 -1.83 1.37
C ILE A 7 5.60 -0.58 1.83
N LEU A 8 4.40 -0.73 2.39
CA LEU A 8 3.58 0.43 2.78
C LEU A 8 4.19 1.13 4.00
N ASN A 9 4.61 0.40 5.03
CA ASN A 9 5.32 0.97 6.18
C ASN A 9 6.65 1.62 5.77
N PHE A 10 7.40 1.00 4.85
CA PHE A 10 8.63 1.61 4.33
C PHE A 10 8.35 2.90 3.56
N MET A 11 7.30 2.92 2.74
CA MET A 11 6.98 4.06 1.91
C MET A 11 6.44 5.25 2.71
N THR A 12 5.53 5.00 3.66
CA THR A 12 4.93 6.07 4.47
C THR A 12 5.78 6.45 5.68
N GLY A 13 6.60 5.51 6.18
CA GLY A 13 7.30 5.64 7.46
C GLY A 13 6.45 5.28 8.68
N ASP A 14 5.28 4.68 8.47
CA ASP A 14 4.33 4.32 9.53
C ASP A 14 4.51 2.89 10.05
N ASN A 15 3.73 2.57 11.09
CA ASN A 15 3.44 1.21 11.51
C ASN A 15 1.92 0.95 11.37
N LEU A 16 1.50 0.59 10.16
CA LEU A 16 0.10 0.50 9.76
C LEU A 16 -0.61 -0.73 10.32
N PHE A 17 -1.90 -0.55 10.63
CA PHE A 17 -2.83 -1.64 10.90
C PHE A 17 -3.60 -2.04 9.62
N THR A 18 -4.17 -3.26 9.61
CA THR A 18 -4.87 -3.84 8.43
C THR A 18 -5.92 -2.91 7.83
N HIS A 19 -6.67 -2.18 8.66
CA HIS A 19 -7.73 -1.28 8.22
C HIS A 19 -7.20 -0.02 7.51
N GLN A 20 -5.93 0.34 7.71
CA GLN A 20 -5.29 1.51 7.10
C GLN A 20 -4.65 1.18 5.74
N LEU A 21 -4.44 -0.10 5.43
CA LEU A 21 -3.75 -0.54 4.20
C LEU A 21 -4.41 -0.04 2.91
N PRO A 22 -5.76 -0.02 2.76
CA PRO A 22 -6.38 0.46 1.53
C PRO A 22 -6.01 1.93 1.24
N ARG A 23 -6.14 2.81 2.24
CA ARG A 23 -5.76 4.22 2.12
C ARG A 23 -4.27 4.40 1.85
N ALA A 24 -3.42 3.71 2.62
CA ALA A 24 -1.98 3.79 2.43
C ALA A 24 -1.56 3.29 1.04
N SER A 25 -2.23 2.27 0.51
CA SER A 25 -2.02 1.78 -0.86
C SER A 25 -2.41 2.84 -1.90
N ASP A 26 -3.56 3.50 -1.72
CA ASP A 26 -4.00 4.57 -2.62
C ASP A 26 -3.05 5.77 -2.61
N GLU A 27 -2.52 6.12 -1.44
CA GLU A 27 -1.51 7.17 -1.26
C GLU A 27 -0.16 6.80 -1.89
N CYS A 28 0.31 5.57 -1.70
CA CYS A 28 1.60 5.11 -2.26
C CYS A 28 1.56 4.97 -3.80
N LYS A 29 0.42 4.62 -4.37
CA LYS A 29 0.26 4.33 -5.81
C LYS A 29 0.82 5.42 -6.74
N PRO A 30 0.42 6.71 -6.65
CA PRO A 30 0.97 7.74 -7.53
C PRO A 30 2.49 7.90 -7.39
N HIS A 31 3.03 7.70 -6.18
CA HIS A 31 4.48 7.78 -5.94
C HIS A 31 5.24 6.58 -6.51
N LEU A 32 4.67 5.38 -6.48
CA LEU A 32 5.25 4.22 -7.16
C LEU A 32 5.28 4.43 -8.68
N LEU A 33 4.22 5.00 -9.26
CA LEU A 33 4.15 5.29 -10.69
C LEU A 33 5.08 6.44 -11.12
N GLU A 34 5.31 7.42 -10.25
CA GLU A 34 6.34 8.46 -10.44
C GLU A 34 7.76 7.85 -10.47
N GLN A 35 8.03 6.90 -9.57
CA GLN A 35 9.33 6.20 -9.50
C GLN A 35 9.54 5.18 -10.62
N HIS A 36 8.46 4.55 -11.09
CA HIS A 36 8.47 3.51 -12.10
C HIS A 36 7.44 3.77 -13.21
N PRO A 37 7.65 4.79 -14.06
CA PRO A 37 6.69 5.16 -15.10
C PRO A 37 6.36 4.03 -16.08
N GLN A 38 7.26 3.06 -16.24
CA GLN A 38 7.06 1.87 -17.07
C GLN A 38 5.88 0.99 -16.62
N LEU A 39 5.40 1.16 -15.39
CA LEU A 39 4.25 0.43 -14.85
C LEU A 39 2.90 1.07 -15.22
N ASN A 40 2.87 2.30 -15.72
CA ASN A 40 1.61 2.97 -16.10
C ASN A 40 0.82 2.22 -17.18
N ASP A 41 1.53 1.53 -18.06
CA ASP A 41 0.93 0.80 -19.19
C ASP A 41 0.66 -0.68 -18.86
N VAL A 42 0.83 -1.09 -17.59
CA VAL A 42 0.56 -2.46 -17.17
C VAL A 42 -0.93 -2.64 -16.93
N ASP A 43 -1.56 -3.45 -17.77
CA ASP A 43 -2.96 -3.85 -17.61
C ASP A 43 -3.06 -5.25 -17.00
N ALA A 44 -3.73 -5.33 -15.85
CA ALA A 44 -4.00 -6.57 -15.12
C ALA A 44 -5.49 -6.97 -15.18
N SER A 45 -6.33 -6.28 -15.94
CA SER A 45 -7.79 -6.52 -15.99
C SER A 45 -8.17 -7.91 -16.50
N GLY A 46 -7.33 -8.52 -17.33
CA GLY A 46 -7.49 -9.89 -17.83
C GLY A 46 -6.82 -10.98 -16.99
N VAL A 47 -6.24 -10.63 -15.84
CA VAL A 47 -5.54 -11.59 -14.97
C VAL A 47 -6.54 -12.37 -14.14
N THR A 48 -6.41 -13.69 -14.14
CA THR A 48 -7.27 -14.64 -13.41
C THR A 48 -6.43 -15.58 -12.55
N SER A 49 -7.07 -16.34 -11.68
CA SER A 49 -6.44 -17.37 -10.85
C SER A 49 -5.69 -18.45 -11.65
N GLU A 50 -6.04 -18.64 -12.92
CA GLU A 50 -5.45 -19.66 -13.79
C GLU A 50 -4.26 -19.12 -14.60
N ASN A 51 -4.19 -17.81 -14.85
CA ASN A 51 -3.21 -17.22 -15.75
C ASN A 51 -2.16 -16.32 -15.07
N TRP A 52 -2.33 -16.01 -13.78
CA TRP A 52 -1.53 -15.01 -13.09
C TRP A 52 -0.04 -15.34 -13.07
N GLN A 53 0.37 -16.62 -12.91
CA GLN A 53 1.79 -16.98 -12.96
C GLN A 53 2.41 -16.62 -14.30
N LYS A 54 1.76 -17.02 -15.39
CA LYS A 54 2.27 -16.74 -16.74
C LYS A 54 2.33 -15.23 -17.00
N TRP A 55 1.33 -14.50 -16.55
CA TRP A 55 1.32 -13.03 -16.66
C TRP A 55 2.45 -12.41 -15.83
N LEU A 56 2.72 -12.91 -14.62
CA LEU A 56 3.80 -12.46 -13.76
C LEU A 56 5.16 -12.73 -14.38
N ASP A 57 5.39 -13.93 -14.93
CA ASP A 57 6.63 -14.28 -15.64
C ASP A 57 6.91 -13.33 -16.81
N GLN A 58 5.87 -12.91 -17.53
CA GLN A 58 5.98 -11.90 -18.60
C GLN A 58 6.38 -10.52 -18.05
N GLN A 59 5.81 -10.12 -16.91
CA GLN A 59 6.21 -8.85 -16.28
C GLN A 59 7.65 -8.90 -15.76
N VAL A 60 8.05 -10.01 -15.15
CA VAL A 60 9.44 -10.23 -14.69
C VAL A 60 10.42 -10.21 -15.86
N ALA A 61 10.08 -10.85 -16.99
CA ALA A 61 10.91 -10.81 -18.19
C ALA A 61 11.02 -9.39 -18.78
N ARG A 62 9.97 -8.57 -18.66
CA ARG A 62 9.91 -7.21 -19.20
C ARG A 62 10.60 -6.17 -18.31
N PHE A 63 10.45 -6.29 -16.99
CA PHE A 63 10.83 -5.25 -16.03
C PHE A 63 11.89 -5.67 -15.00
N GLY A 64 12.24 -6.96 -14.98
CA GLY A 64 13.05 -7.56 -13.92
C GLY A 64 12.20 -8.04 -12.75
N GLU A 65 12.81 -8.88 -11.90
CA GLU A 65 12.13 -9.47 -10.74
C GLU A 65 11.88 -8.45 -9.61
N LYS A 66 12.72 -7.41 -9.51
CA LYS A 66 12.68 -6.43 -8.43
C LYS A 66 12.85 -5.01 -8.97
N LEU A 67 12.06 -4.09 -8.44
CA LEU A 67 12.18 -2.66 -8.64
C LEU A 67 12.50 -2.00 -7.31
N SER A 68 13.48 -1.09 -7.30
CA SER A 68 13.89 -0.38 -6.08
C SER A 68 12.90 0.74 -5.77
N VAL A 69 12.31 0.69 -4.58
CA VAL A 69 11.36 1.69 -4.09
C VAL A 69 12.07 2.64 -3.12
N ARG A 70 11.67 3.91 -3.13
CA ARG A 70 12.04 4.95 -2.16
C ARG A 70 10.82 5.38 -1.35
N PRO A 71 11.02 5.89 -0.11
CA PRO A 71 9.96 6.47 0.69
C PRO A 71 9.26 7.64 -0.02
N ILE A 72 8.03 7.93 0.41
CA ILE A 72 7.34 9.16 0.04
C ILE A 72 8.19 10.33 0.57
N PRO A 73 8.52 11.33 -0.28
CA PRO A 73 9.25 12.51 0.15
C PRO A 73 8.58 13.23 1.32
N GLU A 74 9.40 13.81 2.19
CA GLU A 74 8.95 14.59 3.34
C GLU A 74 7.92 15.64 2.94
N GLY A 75 6.87 15.79 3.76
CA GLY A 75 5.77 16.71 3.50
C GLY A 75 4.77 16.26 2.43
N ARG A 76 4.97 15.09 1.80
CA ARG A 76 3.97 14.48 0.88
C ARG A 76 3.20 13.30 1.50
N HIS A 77 3.47 12.98 2.77
CA HIS A 77 2.72 12.02 3.56
C HIS A 77 2.25 12.69 4.86
N GLU A 78 1.00 12.46 5.24
CA GLU A 78 0.44 12.91 6.51
C GLU A 78 0.12 11.70 7.39
N PHE A 79 0.79 11.62 8.55
CA PHE A 79 0.55 10.57 9.52
C PHE A 79 -0.92 10.57 9.96
N ARG A 80 -1.53 9.38 9.96
CA ARG A 80 -2.90 9.19 10.47
C ARG A 80 -2.91 8.24 11.65
N ASN A 81 -3.39 8.72 12.80
CA ASN A 81 -3.50 7.90 14.00
C ASN A 81 -4.43 6.70 13.74
N PRO A 82 -3.97 5.46 14.01
CA PRO A 82 -4.76 4.27 13.74
C PRO A 82 -6.11 4.19 14.47
N LEU A 83 -6.19 4.75 15.69
CA LEU A 83 -7.41 4.74 16.51
C LEU A 83 -8.44 5.75 16.01
N ASP A 84 -7.99 6.94 15.59
CA ASP A 84 -8.86 7.96 15.02
C ASP A 84 -9.46 7.45 13.70
N GLU A 85 -8.63 6.86 12.83
CA GLU A 85 -9.08 6.24 11.57
C GLU A 85 -10.08 5.10 11.80
N ALA A 86 -9.83 4.22 12.78
CA ALA A 86 -10.78 3.16 13.12
C ALA A 86 -12.11 3.72 13.63
N THR A 87 -12.07 4.79 14.43
CA THR A 87 -13.26 5.43 14.98
C THR A 87 -14.11 6.09 13.91
N GLU A 88 -13.47 6.78 12.97
CA GLU A 88 -14.12 7.35 11.80
C GLU A 88 -14.78 6.27 10.93
N MET A 89 -14.10 5.15 10.68
CA MET A 89 -14.67 4.01 9.95
C MET A 89 -15.90 3.40 10.64
N MET A 90 -15.91 3.37 11.97
CA MET A 90 -17.03 2.83 12.77
C MET A 90 -18.18 3.83 12.95
N GLY A 91 -17.95 5.12 12.66
CA GLY A 91 -18.94 6.19 12.79
C GLY A 91 -19.32 6.55 14.23
N SER A 92 -18.54 6.14 15.25
CA SER A 92 -18.79 6.49 16.66
C SER A 92 -17.57 6.23 17.55
N THR A 93 -17.25 7.20 18.39
CA THR A 93 -16.23 7.16 19.46
C THR A 93 -16.67 6.34 20.68
N ASP A 94 -17.97 6.11 20.87
CA ASP A 94 -18.53 5.50 22.08
C ASP A 94 -18.17 4.02 22.26
N LYS A 95 -17.47 3.45 21.26
CA LYS A 95 -17.04 2.05 21.22
C LYS A 95 -15.54 1.87 21.53
N VAL A 96 -14.82 2.95 21.86
CA VAL A 96 -13.39 2.90 22.20
C VAL A 96 -13.24 2.87 23.73
N ILE A 97 -12.60 1.83 24.25
CA ILE A 97 -12.28 1.70 25.68
C ILE A 97 -10.75 1.86 25.84
N PRO A 98 -10.24 3.02 26.29
CA PRO A 98 -8.82 3.17 26.54
C PRO A 98 -8.42 2.41 27.81
N ILE A 99 -7.46 1.49 27.67
CA ILE A 99 -6.81 0.84 28.82
C ILE A 99 -5.44 1.51 29.00
N VAL A 100 -5.28 2.22 30.12
CA VAL A 100 -3.99 2.82 30.50
C VAL A 100 -3.28 1.83 31.42
N ILE A 101 -2.09 1.38 31.03
CA ILE A 101 -1.23 0.46 31.78
C ILE A 101 -0.11 1.25 32.45
#